data_AF-A0A7X2MT73-F1
#
_entry.id   AF-A0A7X2MT73-F1
#
_cell.length_a   1.000
_cell.length_b   1.000
_cell.length_c   1.000
_cell.angle_alpha   90.00
_cell.angle_beta   90.00
_cell.angle_gamma   90.00
#
_symmetry.space_group_name_H-M   'P 1'
#
loop_
_entity.id
_entity.type
_entity.pdbx_description
1 polymer ?
#
loop_
_entity_poly.entity_id
_entity_poly.type
_entity_poly.pdbx_seq_one_letter_code
_entity_poly.pdbx_strand_id
1 'polypeptide(L)'
;MVNAVIAIHGGAGAITRSAMSAEKEQLYRQALHDIVTQGQQILAQGGSALDAVTEAVRLLEECPLFNAGKGAVFTHQGTHELDACIMDGRTLGAGAVAGVTRVRNPVLAARAVLEHSEHVLFIGEGAEQFAKAHGLETVTPDYF
;
A
#
# COMPACT_ATOMS: atom_id res chain seq x y z
N MET A 1 25.75 9.05 -13.96
CA MET A 1 24.83 7.98 -13.50
C MET A 1 23.91 8.59 -12.46
N VAL A 2 22.60 8.38 -12.57
CA VAL A 2 21.65 8.79 -11.54
C VAL A 2 21.69 7.74 -10.44
N ASN A 3 21.90 8.15 -9.19
CA ASN A 3 21.80 7.25 -8.05
C ASN A 3 20.34 7.21 -7.60
N ALA A 4 19.56 6.27 -8.13
CA ALA A 4 18.19 6.05 -7.70
C ALA A 4 18.15 5.56 -6.24
N VAL A 5 17.19 6.04 -5.46
CA VAL A 5 17.03 5.71 -4.04
C VAL A 5 15.56 5.51 -3.71
N ILE A 6 15.29 4.58 -2.79
CA ILE A 6 13.96 4.33 -2.25
C ILE A 6 14.02 4.28 -0.72
N ALA A 7 12.99 4.81 -0.08
CA ALA A 7 12.73 4.66 1.34
C ALA A 7 11.30 4.15 1.53
N ILE A 8 11.09 3.36 2.58
CA ILE A 8 9.77 2.82 2.97
C ILE A 8 9.58 3.01 4.47
N HIS A 9 8.34 2.94 4.95
CA HIS A 9 8.03 2.88 6.37
C HIS A 9 6.89 1.89 6.65
N GLY A 10 6.88 1.31 7.86
CA GLY A 10 5.82 0.43 8.35
C GLY A 10 4.89 1.06 9.40
N GLY A 11 5.00 2.39 9.60
CA GLY A 11 4.25 3.14 10.62
C GLY A 11 5.10 3.58 11.81
N ALA A 12 4.64 4.60 12.53
CA ALA A 12 5.28 5.15 13.72
C ALA A 12 4.29 5.17 14.90
N GLY A 13 4.80 5.24 16.14
CA GLY A 13 4.00 5.41 17.36
C GLY A 13 3.56 4.13 18.06
N ALA A 14 3.21 3.06 17.35
CA ALA A 14 2.75 1.80 17.94
C ALA A 14 3.87 0.89 18.51
N ILE A 15 5.11 1.39 18.60
CA ILE A 15 6.30 0.58 18.91
C ILE A 15 6.88 1.03 20.26
N THR A 16 6.79 0.16 21.27
CA THR A 16 7.51 0.34 22.54
C THR A 16 8.54 -0.77 22.70
N ARG A 17 9.78 -0.42 23.07
CA ARG A 17 10.87 -1.41 23.20
C ARG A 17 10.54 -2.51 24.22
N SER A 18 9.88 -2.14 25.31
CA SER A 18 9.46 -3.05 26.38
C SER A 18 8.43 -4.09 25.92
N ALA A 19 7.67 -3.82 24.86
CA ALA A 19 6.67 -4.75 24.31
C ALA A 19 7.20 -5.58 23.12
N MET A 20 8.46 -5.39 22.72
CA MET A 20 9.04 -6.01 21.53
C MET A 20 10.04 -7.11 21.91
N SER A 21 9.75 -8.36 21.55
CA SER A 21 10.74 -9.44 21.62
C SER A 21 11.76 -9.31 20.49
N ALA A 22 12.95 -9.88 20.68
CA ALA A 22 13.98 -9.91 19.63
C ALA A 22 13.47 -10.62 18.35
N GLU A 23 12.66 -11.65 18.51
CA GLU A 23 12.03 -12.39 17.41
C GLU A 23 11.06 -11.49 16.62
N LYS A 24 10.17 -10.76 17.30
CA LYS A 24 9.25 -9.81 16.64
C LYS A 24 10.02 -8.72 15.91
N GLU A 25 11.05 -8.15 16.55
CA GLU A 25 11.92 -7.16 15.91
C GLU A 25 12.57 -7.71 14.63
N GLN A 26 13.08 -8.95 14.67
CA GLN A 26 13.69 -9.60 13.53
C GLN A 26 12.69 -9.80 12.38
N LEU A 27 11.44 -10.19 12.68
CA LEU A 27 10.38 -10.32 11.68
C LEU A 27 10.10 -8.99 10.97
N TYR A 28 9.96 -7.89 11.72
CA TYR A 28 9.76 -6.56 11.14
C TYR A 28 10.96 -6.12 10.28
N ARG A 29 12.18 -6.32 10.77
CA ARG A 29 13.41 -5.97 10.03
C ARG A 29 13.53 -6.76 8.74
N GLN A 30 13.25 -8.06 8.78
CA GLN A 30 13.29 -8.93 7.61
C GLN A 30 12.23 -8.50 6.58
N ALA A 31 10.99 -8.28 7.00
CA ALA A 31 9.93 -7.83 6.11
C ALA A 31 10.27 -6.48 5.44
N LEU A 32 10.74 -5.49 6.21
CA LEU A 32 11.16 -4.20 5.66
C LEU A 32 12.34 -4.35 4.68
N HIS A 33 13.32 -5.20 5.01
CA HIS A 33 14.46 -5.47 4.15
C HIS A 33 14.02 -6.09 2.80
N ASP A 34 13.15 -7.10 2.84
CA ASP A 34 12.70 -7.80 1.64
C ASP A 34 11.89 -6.86 0.74
N ILE A 35 10.99 -6.05 1.33
CA ILE A 35 10.18 -5.08 0.60
C ILE A 35 11.04 -3.99 -0.03
N VAL A 36 11.95 -3.36 0.72
CA VAL A 36 12.81 -2.30 0.16
C VAL A 36 13.71 -2.84 -0.95
N THR A 37 14.16 -4.10 -0.83
CA THR A 37 14.96 -4.77 -1.86
C THR A 37 14.18 -4.94 -3.16
N GLN A 38 12.89 -5.27 -3.11
CA GLN A 38 12.06 -5.34 -4.33
C GLN A 38 11.97 -3.98 -5.04
N GLY A 39 11.73 -2.89 -4.30
CA GLY A 39 11.72 -1.55 -4.88
C GLY A 39 13.09 -1.13 -5.45
N GLN A 40 14.19 -1.50 -4.77
CA GLN A 40 15.55 -1.28 -5.28
C GLN A 40 15.80 -2.05 -6.58
N GLN A 41 15.32 -3.28 -6.70
CA GLN A 41 15.45 -4.09 -7.91
C GLN A 41 14.72 -3.48 -9.11
N ILE A 42 13.49 -2.98 -8.90
CA ILE A 42 12.74 -2.28 -9.96
C ILE A 42 13.52 -1.07 -10.47
N LEU A 43 14.04 -0.24 -9.55
CA LEU A 43 14.84 0.94 -9.91
C LEU A 43 16.15 0.55 -10.62
N ALA A 44 16.84 -0.49 -10.15
CA ALA A 44 18.08 -0.97 -10.75
C ALA A 44 17.90 -1.51 -12.17
N GLN A 45 16.71 -2.04 -12.48
CA GLN A 45 16.33 -2.53 -13.80
C GLN A 45 15.80 -1.41 -14.73
N GLY A 46 15.82 -0.15 -14.28
CA GLY A 46 15.34 1.00 -15.05
C GLY A 46 13.82 1.20 -15.00
N GLY A 47 13.12 0.53 -14.07
CA GLY A 47 11.72 0.77 -13.78
C GLY A 47 11.46 2.18 -13.22
N SER A 48 10.21 2.62 -13.28
CA SER A 48 9.86 3.98 -12.84
C SER A 48 9.81 4.09 -11.30
N ALA A 49 10.00 5.30 -10.79
CA ALA A 49 9.78 5.57 -9.36
C ALA A 49 8.34 5.25 -8.94
N LEU A 50 7.37 5.49 -9.83
CA LEU A 50 5.96 5.23 -9.61
C LEU A 50 5.69 3.72 -9.44
N ASP A 51 6.31 2.87 -10.27
CA ASP A 51 6.18 1.41 -10.15
C ASP A 51 6.89 0.88 -8.90
N ALA A 52 8.08 1.42 -8.58
CA ALA A 52 8.82 1.03 -7.39
C ALA A 52 8.06 1.31 -6.09
N VAL A 53 7.41 2.48 -5.96
CA VAL A 53 6.59 2.80 -4.77
C VAL A 53 5.27 2.04 -4.76
N THR A 54 4.65 1.80 -5.93
CA THR A 54 3.43 0.98 -6.04
C THR A 54 3.69 -0.42 -5.50
N GLU A 55 4.76 -1.08 -5.95
CA GLU A 55 5.09 -2.44 -5.53
C GLU A 55 5.51 -2.50 -4.06
N ALA A 56 6.31 -1.54 -3.59
CA ALA A 56 6.72 -1.48 -2.19
C ALA A 56 5.51 -1.37 -1.25
N VAL A 57 4.52 -0.52 -1.58
CA VAL A 57 3.30 -0.40 -0.78
C VAL A 57 2.41 -1.62 -0.92
N ARG A 58 2.26 -2.20 -2.12
CA ARG A 58 1.49 -3.44 -2.31
C ARG A 58 2.05 -4.58 -1.45
N LEU A 59 3.37 -4.71 -1.34
CA LEU A 59 4.01 -5.69 -0.48
C LEU A 59 3.85 -5.38 1.02
N LEU A 60 3.83 -4.10 1.41
CA LEU A 60 3.47 -3.70 2.78
C LEU A 60 2.01 -4.09 3.09
N GLU A 61 1.08 -3.87 2.16
CA GLU A 61 -0.33 -4.27 2.29
C GLU A 61 -0.52 -5.79 2.36
N GLU A 62 0.27 -6.58 1.64
CA GLU A 62 0.19 -8.05 1.71
C GLU A 62 0.84 -8.64 2.99
N CYS A 63 1.62 -7.83 3.72
CA CYS A 63 2.33 -8.25 4.91
C CYS A 63 1.49 -7.96 6.17
N PRO A 64 1.03 -9.00 6.91
CA PRO A 64 0.13 -8.83 8.06
C PRO A 64 0.80 -8.15 9.27
N LEU A 65 2.10 -7.83 9.19
CA LEU A 65 2.82 -7.13 10.26
C LEU A 65 2.54 -5.62 10.26
N PHE A 66 2.07 -5.06 9.14
CA PHE A 66 1.88 -3.62 8.96
C PHE A 66 0.41 -3.24 8.87
N ASN A 67 0.06 -2.08 9.42
CA ASN A 67 -1.29 -1.55 9.37
C ASN A 67 -1.62 -0.95 7.99
N ALA A 68 -1.77 -1.82 7.00
CA ALA A 68 -2.25 -1.55 5.66
C ALA A 68 -2.69 -2.88 5.03
N GLY A 69 -3.73 -2.89 4.19
CA GLY A 69 -4.21 -4.11 3.57
C GLY A 69 -4.50 -5.21 4.60
N LYS A 70 -3.80 -6.35 4.49
CA LYS A 70 -3.97 -7.58 5.27
C LYS A 70 -3.69 -7.45 6.79
N GLY A 71 -3.03 -6.39 7.22
CA GLY A 71 -2.76 -6.15 8.65
C GLY A 71 -3.57 -4.98 9.21
N ALA A 72 -4.68 -4.62 8.56
CA ALA A 72 -5.40 -3.41 8.88
C ALA A 72 -6.02 -3.46 10.29
N VAL A 73 -5.98 -2.33 10.97
CA VAL A 73 -6.66 -2.17 12.26
C VAL A 73 -8.17 -2.11 12.09
N PHE A 74 -8.87 -2.32 13.20
CA PHE A 74 -10.33 -2.26 13.27
C PHE A 74 -10.83 -0.84 13.53
N THR A 75 -11.99 -0.52 12.94
CA THR A 75 -12.82 0.63 13.33
C THR A 75 -13.46 0.37 14.70
N HIS A 76 -14.14 1.39 15.24
CA HIS A 76 -14.95 1.23 16.46
C HIS A 76 -16.04 0.15 16.34
N GLN A 77 -16.52 -0.13 15.13
CA GLN A 77 -17.55 -1.15 14.87
C GLN A 77 -16.96 -2.55 14.63
N GLY A 78 -15.64 -2.72 14.70
CA GLY A 78 -14.99 -4.00 14.43
C GLY A 78 -14.94 -4.35 12.94
N THR A 79 -14.94 -3.33 12.06
CA THR A 79 -14.79 -3.48 10.60
C THR A 79 -13.44 -2.95 10.14
N HIS A 80 -13.11 -3.11 8.86
CA HIS A 80 -11.94 -2.50 8.22
C HIS A 80 -12.38 -1.49 7.17
N GLU A 81 -11.76 -0.32 7.18
CA GLU A 81 -11.93 0.74 6.19
C GLU A 81 -10.52 1.20 5.79
N LEU A 82 -10.19 1.05 4.51
CA LEU A 82 -8.84 1.23 4.00
C LEU A 82 -8.75 2.46 3.10
N ASP A 83 -7.61 3.14 3.20
CA ASP A 83 -7.27 4.31 2.40
C ASP A 83 -5.90 4.12 1.73
N ALA A 84 -5.73 4.65 0.53
CA ALA A 84 -4.42 4.73 -0.12
C ALA A 84 -4.34 5.88 -1.11
N CYS A 85 -3.11 6.34 -1.37
CA CYS A 85 -2.83 7.42 -2.30
C CYS A 85 -1.50 7.15 -3.03
N ILE A 86 -1.41 7.60 -4.28
CA ILE A 86 -0.19 7.59 -5.08
C ILE A 86 -0.11 8.86 -5.94
N MET A 87 1.11 9.35 -6.18
CA MET A 87 1.36 10.57 -6.95
C MET A 87 2.61 10.43 -7.83
N ASP A 88 2.52 10.81 -9.10
CA ASP A 88 3.68 10.94 -9.99
C ASP A 88 4.23 12.37 -9.92
N GLY A 89 5.42 12.54 -9.34
CA GLY A 89 6.09 13.83 -9.23
C GLY A 89 6.49 14.47 -10.56
N ARG A 90 6.52 13.72 -11.68
CA ARG A 90 6.84 14.27 -13.00
C ARG A 90 5.67 14.99 -13.63
N THR A 91 4.46 14.49 -13.42
CA THR A 91 3.21 15.01 -14.03
C THR A 91 2.35 15.77 -13.05
N LEU A 92 2.61 15.63 -11.75
CA LEU A 92 1.77 16.05 -10.64
C LEU A 92 0.40 15.34 -10.59
N GLY A 93 0.21 14.30 -11.41
CA GLY A 93 -0.97 13.45 -11.35
C GLY A 93 -1.01 12.65 -10.05
N ALA A 94 -2.20 12.51 -9.47
CA ALA A 94 -2.43 11.72 -8.28
C ALA A 94 -3.69 10.86 -8.41
N GLY A 95 -3.72 9.76 -7.67
CA GLY A 95 -4.88 8.90 -7.53
C GLY A 95 -4.98 8.40 -6.09
N ALA A 96 -6.20 8.27 -5.60
CA ALA A 96 -6.48 7.90 -4.23
C ALA A 96 -7.81 7.18 -4.09
N VAL A 97 -7.89 6.33 -3.06
CA VAL A 97 -9.12 5.70 -2.58
C VAL A 97 -9.26 5.89 -1.07
N ALA A 98 -10.50 5.99 -0.59
CA ALA A 98 -10.77 6.02 0.84
C ALA A 98 -12.02 5.23 1.23
N GLY A 99 -12.03 4.67 2.44
CA GLY A 99 -13.15 3.91 2.98
C GLY A 99 -13.52 2.68 2.15
N VAL A 100 -12.55 2.05 1.48
CA VAL A 100 -12.78 0.79 0.76
C VAL A 100 -12.64 -0.38 1.73
N THR A 101 -13.49 -1.40 1.56
CA THR A 101 -13.66 -2.51 2.50
C THR A 101 -13.50 -3.87 1.84
N ARG A 102 -13.35 -3.90 0.51
CA ARG A 102 -13.26 -5.14 -0.28
C ARG A 102 -12.14 -5.16 -1.29
N VAL A 103 -11.39 -4.07 -1.47
CA VAL A 103 -10.25 -4.02 -2.40
C VAL A 103 -9.02 -4.61 -1.70
N ARG A 104 -8.46 -5.69 -2.24
CA ARG A 104 -7.32 -6.38 -1.62
C ARG A 104 -6.11 -5.47 -1.41
N ASN A 105 -5.77 -4.69 -2.45
CA ASN A 105 -4.63 -3.78 -2.47
C ASN A 105 -5.08 -2.35 -2.79
N PRO A 106 -5.44 -1.54 -1.78
CA PRO A 106 -5.86 -0.15 -1.95
C PRO A 106 -4.89 0.69 -2.82
N VAL A 107 -3.57 0.50 -2.73
CA VAL A 107 -2.61 1.24 -3.57
C VAL A 107 -2.77 0.95 -5.08
N LEU A 108 -3.17 -0.26 -5.46
CA LEU A 108 -3.44 -0.59 -6.86
C LEU A 108 -4.72 0.08 -7.35
N ALA A 109 -5.73 0.21 -6.49
CA ALA A 109 -6.93 0.98 -6.81
C ALA A 109 -6.62 2.48 -6.92
N ALA A 110 -5.81 3.04 -6.02
CA ALA A 110 -5.32 4.41 -6.12
C ALA A 110 -4.53 4.64 -7.43
N ARG A 111 -3.68 3.70 -7.84
CA ARG A 111 -2.97 3.74 -9.14
C ARG A 111 -3.94 3.68 -10.32
N ALA A 112 -4.98 2.84 -10.25
CA ALA A 112 -6.00 2.79 -11.30
C ALA A 112 -6.79 4.11 -11.41
N VAL A 113 -7.07 4.80 -10.29
CA VAL A 113 -7.69 6.14 -10.32
C VAL A 113 -6.80 7.13 -11.07
N LEU A 114 -5.49 7.11 -10.80
CA LEU A 114 -4.50 7.95 -11.49
C LEU A 114 -4.43 7.66 -13.00
N GLU A 115 -4.44 6.39 -13.40
CA GLU A 115 -4.15 5.99 -14.79
C GLU A 115 -5.39 5.84 -15.68
N HIS A 116 -6.57 5.63 -15.09
CA HIS A 116 -7.77 5.23 -15.81
C HIS A 116 -9.00 6.09 -15.47
N SER A 117 -8.80 7.28 -14.90
CA SER A 117 -9.87 8.24 -14.67
C SER A 117 -9.39 9.69 -14.85
N GLU A 118 -10.34 10.62 -15.00
CA GLU A 118 -10.07 12.07 -14.97
C GLU A 118 -10.10 12.64 -13.54
N HIS A 119 -10.25 11.77 -12.53
CA HIS A 119 -10.44 12.13 -11.14
C HIS A 119 -9.21 11.79 -10.31
N VAL A 120 -9.11 12.40 -9.12
CA VAL A 120 -7.99 12.17 -8.18
C VAL A 120 -8.39 11.25 -7.03
N LEU A 121 -9.65 11.26 -6.59
CA LEU A 121 -10.09 10.53 -5.41
C LEU A 121 -11.46 9.90 -5.64
N PHE A 122 -11.57 8.61 -5.34
CA PHE A 122 -12.85 7.91 -5.18
C PHE A 122 -12.99 7.37 -3.77
N ILE A 123 -14.23 7.19 -3.30
CA ILE A 123 -14.50 6.70 -1.95
C ILE A 123 -15.55 5.58 -1.95
N GLY A 124 -15.47 4.71 -0.94
CA GLY A 124 -16.47 3.69 -0.63
C GLY A 124 -16.83 2.79 -1.81
N GLU A 125 -18.11 2.43 -1.92
CA GLU A 125 -18.61 1.49 -2.93
C GLU A 125 -18.30 1.94 -4.38
N GLY A 126 -18.32 3.24 -4.66
CA GLY A 126 -17.96 3.76 -5.99
C GLY A 126 -16.51 3.45 -6.37
N ALA A 127 -15.59 3.57 -5.41
CA ALA A 127 -14.19 3.18 -5.61
C ALA A 127 -14.05 1.65 -5.81
N GLU A 128 -14.80 0.84 -5.06
CA GLU A 128 -14.77 -0.62 -5.19
C GLU A 128 -15.31 -1.10 -6.54
N GLN A 129 -16.41 -0.52 -7.02
CA GLN A 129 -16.98 -0.81 -8.33
C GLN A 129 -16.00 -0.43 -9.45
N PHE A 130 -15.35 0.73 -9.33
CA PHE A 130 -14.31 1.16 -10.27
C PHE A 130 -13.12 0.20 -10.28
N ALA A 131 -12.60 -0.18 -9.11
CA ALA A 131 -11.51 -1.13 -8.97
C ALA A 131 -11.84 -2.48 -9.61
N LYS A 132 -13.05 -3.00 -9.34
CA LYS A 132 -13.55 -4.25 -9.92
C LYS A 132 -13.69 -4.17 -11.44
N ALA A 133 -14.16 -3.05 -11.98
CA ALA A 133 -14.27 -2.84 -13.42
C ALA A 133 -12.90 -2.84 -14.13
N HIS A 134 -11.83 -2.48 -13.41
CA HIS A 134 -10.45 -2.54 -13.88
C HIS A 134 -9.74 -3.86 -13.54
N GLY A 135 -10.48 -4.89 -13.13
CA GLY A 135 -9.95 -6.23 -12.90
C GLY A 135 -9.12 -6.38 -11.62
N LEU A 136 -9.19 -5.43 -10.68
CA LEU A 136 -8.53 -5.55 -9.39
C LEU A 136 -9.23 -6.58 -8.50
N GLU A 137 -8.44 -7.33 -7.73
CA GLU A 137 -8.94 -8.38 -6.86
C GLU A 137 -9.79 -7.82 -5.72
N THR A 138 -10.98 -8.40 -5.55
CA THR A 138 -11.86 -8.12 -4.42
C THR A 138 -11.86 -9.29 -3.44
N VAL A 139 -11.80 -8.97 -2.14
CA VAL A 139 -11.82 -9.94 -1.04
C VAL A 139 -13.02 -9.72 -0.12
N THR A 140 -13.26 -10.65 0.79
CA THR A 140 -14.18 -10.44 1.91
C THR A 140 -13.48 -9.65 3.03
N PRO A 141 -14.21 -8.89 3.87
CA PRO A 141 -13.61 -8.13 4.97
C PRO A 141 -12.72 -8.95 5.92
N ASP A 142 -13.02 -10.24 6.14
CA ASP A 142 -12.21 -11.14 6.98
C ASP A 142 -10.78 -11.44 6.45
N TYR A 143 -10.42 -10.92 5.28
CA TYR A 143 -9.06 -11.01 4.75
C TYR A 143 -8.07 -10.06 5.44
N PHE A 144 -8.57 -8.92 5.93
CA PHE A 144 -7.75 -7.77 6.37
C PHE A 144 -7.26 -7.85 7.81
#